data_AF-A0A7Z8ZAQ9-F1
#
_entry.id   AF-A0A7Z8ZAQ9-F1
#
_cell.length_a   1.000
_cell.length_b   1.000
_cell.length_c   1.000
_cell.angle_alpha   90.00
_cell.angle_beta   90.00
_cell.angle_gamma   90.00
#
_symmetry.space_group_name_H-M   'P 1'
#
loop_
_entity.id
_entity.type
_entity.pdbx_description
1 polymer ?
#
loop_
_entity_poly.entity_id
_entity_poly.type
_entity_poly.pdbx_seq_one_letter_code
_entity_poly.pdbx_strand_id
1 'polypeptide(L)'
;MKRTPFYRRPGMSGQFSGLRERVIWMIQTRGRPVTGSEIAEKFGVTLIEFNRVANCITRGGGQIAKIVSSETWLNDAGICDRTFTLVTKPKVITPKGKSRLFSRRSMAQAAKGNKQQCIEKAARRSRLIASGLYIDEMEAVL
;
A
#
# COMPACT_ATOMS: atom_id res chain seq x y z
N MET A 1 -9.54 15.00 19.37
CA MET A 1 -8.76 13.74 19.38
C MET A 1 -8.52 13.29 17.93
N LYS A 2 -7.29 13.39 17.41
CA LYS A 2 -6.97 13.03 16.01
C LYS A 2 -7.15 11.52 15.84
N ARG A 3 -8.13 11.09 15.04
CA ARG A 3 -8.37 9.68 14.71
C ARG A 3 -7.27 9.19 13.77
N THR A 4 -6.43 8.27 14.24
CA THR A 4 -5.42 7.62 13.41
C THR A 4 -6.13 6.85 12.29
N PRO A 5 -5.96 7.21 11.01
CA PRO A 5 -6.73 6.60 9.93
C PRO A 5 -6.06 5.27 9.57
N PHE A 6 -6.44 4.19 10.25
CA PHE A 6 -6.10 2.84 9.84
C PHE A 6 -7.25 2.30 8.97
N TYR A 7 -6.98 2.33 7.66
CA TYR A 7 -7.76 1.89 6.51
C TYR A 7 -9.00 1.01 6.78
N ARG A 8 -10.18 1.60 6.60
CA ARG A 8 -11.31 0.84 6.06
C ARG A 8 -10.94 0.47 4.63
N ARG A 9 -10.70 -0.81 4.34
CA ARG A 9 -10.61 -1.24 2.93
C ARG A 9 -12.00 -1.02 2.29
N PRO A 10 -12.12 -0.21 1.23
CA PRO A 10 -13.37 -0.12 0.49
C PRO A 10 -13.70 -1.53 -0.04
N GLY A 11 -14.90 -2.03 0.22
CA GLY A 11 -15.42 -3.29 -0.37
C GLY A 11 -15.56 -4.50 0.57
N MET A 12 -15.11 -4.44 1.82
CA MET A 12 -15.34 -5.52 2.80
C MET A 12 -16.37 -5.09 3.86
N SER A 13 -17.66 -5.24 3.53
CA SER A 13 -18.78 -5.11 4.47
C SER A 13 -19.11 -6.47 5.09
N GLY A 14 -19.24 -6.52 6.42
CA GLY A 14 -19.54 -7.75 7.15
C GLY A 14 -19.13 -7.67 8.62
N GLN A 15 -19.49 -8.70 9.40
CA GLN A 15 -19.25 -8.76 10.85
C GLN A 15 -17.76 -8.65 11.22
N PHE A 16 -16.88 -9.20 10.37
CA PHE A 16 -15.41 -9.14 10.53
C PHE A 16 -14.75 -7.98 9.75
N SER A 17 -15.51 -6.95 9.38
CA SER A 17 -14.94 -5.74 8.76
C SER A 17 -13.90 -5.10 9.70
N GLY A 18 -12.69 -4.88 9.18
CA GLY A 18 -11.58 -4.34 9.95
C GLY A 18 -11.13 -5.24 11.11
N LEU A 19 -11.28 -6.57 10.97
CA LEU A 19 -10.98 -7.54 12.03
C LEU A 19 -9.58 -7.34 12.62
N ARG A 20 -8.55 -7.27 11.77
CA ARG A 20 -7.17 -7.12 12.22
C ARG A 20 -6.97 -5.81 12.98
N GLU A 21 -7.51 -4.71 12.47
CA GLU A 21 -7.42 -3.38 13.07
C GLU A 21 -8.11 -3.32 14.43
N ARG A 22 -9.31 -3.91 14.53
CA ARG A 22 -10.08 -3.98 15.78
C ARG A 22 -9.37 -4.83 16.84
N VAL A 23 -8.75 -5.94 16.44
CA VAL A 23 -7.95 -6.77 17.35
C VAL A 23 -6.70 -6.04 17.85
N ILE A 24 -5.99 -5.33 16.96
CA ILE A 24 -4.87 -4.46 17.37
C ILE A 24 -5.35 -3.43 18.41
N TRP A 25 -6.49 -2.78 18.14
CA TRP A 25 -7.06 -1.80 19.06
C TRP A 25 -7.41 -2.43 20.42
N MET A 26 -8.03 -3.62 20.44
CA MET A 26 -8.31 -4.33 21.69
C MET A 26 -7.06 -4.63 22.50
N ILE A 27 -5.99 -5.13 21.86
CA ILE A 27 -4.70 -5.41 22.52
C ILE A 27 -4.10 -4.11 23.10
N GLN A 28 -4.14 -3.01 22.33
CA GLN A 28 -3.61 -1.72 22.77
C GLN A 28 -4.42 -1.10 23.91
N THR A 29 -5.76 -1.12 23.81
CA THR A 29 -6.65 -0.57 24.83
C THR A 29 -6.57 -1.34 26.14
N ARG A 30 -6.41 -2.67 26.08
CA ARG A 30 -6.27 -3.51 27.28
C ARG A 30 -4.85 -3.56 27.83
N GLY A 31 -3.85 -3.18 27.03
CA GLY A 31 -2.44 -3.24 27.43
C GLY A 31 -1.89 -4.65 27.65
N ARG A 32 -2.64 -5.69 27.26
CA ARG A 32 -2.31 -7.11 27.47
C ARG A 32 -2.71 -7.96 26.26
N PRO A 33 -2.16 -9.18 26.13
CA PRO A 33 -2.69 -10.19 25.22
C PRO A 33 -4.20 -10.39 25.40
N VAL A 34 -4.89 -10.63 24.29
CA VAL A 34 -6.33 -10.93 24.28
C VAL A 34 -6.56 -12.35 23.81
N THR A 35 -7.56 -13.02 24.37
CA THR A 35 -7.93 -14.38 23.96
C THR A 35 -8.85 -14.36 22.74
N GLY A 36 -8.92 -15.46 22.00
CA GLY A 36 -9.89 -15.63 20.93
C GLY A 36 -11.33 -15.57 21.44
N SER A 37 -11.59 -16.06 22.65
CA SER A 37 -12.91 -15.92 23.30
C SER A 37 -13.31 -14.47 23.53
N GLU A 38 -12.40 -13.64 24.06
CA GLU A 38 -12.64 -12.21 24.28
C GLU A 38 -12.89 -11.46 22.95
N ILE A 39 -12.19 -11.87 21.90
CA ILE A 39 -12.42 -11.32 20.56
C ILE A 39 -13.79 -11.76 20.06
N ALA A 40 -14.11 -13.05 20.10
CA ALA A 40 -15.38 -13.59 19.61
C ALA A 40 -16.58 -12.88 20.26
N GLU A 41 -16.55 -12.71 21.60
CA GLU A 41 -17.55 -11.98 22.36
C GLU A 41 -17.69 -10.53 21.88
N LYS A 42 -16.57 -9.82 21.65
CA LYS A 42 -16.60 -8.42 21.18
C LYS A 42 -17.20 -8.27 19.77
N PHE A 43 -17.15 -9.32 18.97
CA PHE A 43 -17.72 -9.35 17.62
C PHE A 43 -19.13 -9.96 17.57
N GLY A 44 -19.65 -10.46 18.70
CA GLY A 44 -20.95 -11.13 18.77
C GLY A 44 -20.99 -12.41 17.96
N VAL A 45 -19.87 -13.14 17.90
CA VAL A 45 -19.74 -14.43 17.20
C VAL A 45 -19.38 -15.52 18.17
N THR A 46 -19.60 -16.77 17.78
CA THR A 46 -19.09 -17.91 18.52
C THR A 46 -17.57 -18.03 18.35
N LEU A 47 -16.90 -18.65 19.33
CA LEU A 47 -15.47 -18.94 19.25
C LEU A 47 -15.14 -19.83 18.04
N ILE A 48 -16.05 -20.74 17.67
CA ILE A 48 -15.92 -21.62 16.50
C ILE A 48 -15.89 -20.80 15.20
N GLU A 49 -16.81 -19.85 15.04
CA GLU A 49 -16.86 -18.97 13.87
C GLU A 49 -15.62 -18.08 13.79
N PHE A 50 -15.18 -17.54 14.93
CA PHE A 50 -13.96 -16.76 15.00
C PHE A 50 -12.73 -17.59 14.60
N ASN A 51 -12.62 -18.84 15.07
CA ASN A 51 -11.50 -19.72 14.74
C ASN A 51 -11.37 -20.01 13.25
N ARG A 52 -12.47 -20.01 12.48
CA ARG A 52 -12.44 -20.13 11.01
C ARG A 52 -11.71 -18.98 10.31
N VAL A 53 -11.76 -17.78 10.89
CA VAL A 53 -11.16 -16.57 10.32
C VAL A 53 -9.89 -16.11 11.04
N ALA A 54 -9.58 -16.67 12.22
CA ALA A 54 -8.46 -16.27 13.07
C ALA A 54 -7.09 -16.32 12.35
N ASN A 55 -6.90 -17.28 11.44
CA ASN A 55 -5.68 -17.40 10.64
C ASN A 55 -5.42 -16.17 9.75
N CYS A 56 -6.45 -15.40 9.37
CA CYS A 56 -6.28 -14.17 8.60
C CYS A 56 -5.62 -13.03 9.40
N ILE A 57 -5.66 -13.11 10.74
CA ILE A 57 -5.10 -12.09 11.63
C ILE A 57 -3.57 -12.20 11.69
N THR A 58 -3.06 -13.43 11.75
CA THR A 58 -1.62 -13.74 11.84
C THR A 58 -0.96 -13.86 10.46
N ARG A 59 -1.74 -13.92 9.37
CA ARG A 59 -1.23 -13.98 7.99
C ARG A 59 -0.48 -12.71 7.59
N GLY A 60 0.65 -12.93 6.91
CA GLY A 60 1.53 -11.90 6.35
C GLY A 60 2.46 -11.28 7.41
N GLY A 61 3.73 -11.05 7.03
CA GLY A 61 4.79 -10.54 7.93
C GLY A 61 4.52 -9.18 8.60
N GLY A 62 3.41 -8.51 8.25
CA GLY A 62 2.86 -7.38 8.99
C GLY A 62 3.73 -6.15 8.91
N GLN A 63 3.75 -5.47 7.76
CA GLN A 63 4.52 -4.24 7.57
C GLN A 63 4.14 -3.14 8.58
N ILE A 64 2.84 -2.96 8.80
CA ILE A 64 2.28 -1.95 9.70
C ILE A 64 2.28 -2.43 11.17
N ALA A 65 1.83 -3.67 11.40
CA ALA A 65 1.70 -4.29 12.72
C ALA A 65 1.72 -5.81 12.57
N LYS A 66 2.46 -6.49 13.45
CA LYS A 66 2.59 -7.96 13.48
C LYS A 66 1.91 -8.51 14.74
N ILE A 67 0.89 -9.34 14.51
CA ILE A 67 0.22 -10.10 15.57
C ILE A 67 0.77 -11.54 15.54
N VAL A 68 1.07 -12.08 16.71
CA VAL A 68 1.46 -13.49 16.88
C VAL A 68 0.41 -14.19 17.74
N SER A 69 0.08 -15.42 17.35
CA SER A 69 -0.74 -16.31 18.16
C SER A 69 0.14 -17.19 19.03
N SER A 70 -0.27 -17.42 20.28
CA SER A 70 0.33 -18.46 21.12
C SER A 70 -0.07 -19.88 20.64
N GLU A 71 0.45 -20.87 21.35
CA GLU A 71 -0.08 -22.24 21.31
C GLU A 71 -1.57 -22.26 21.64
N THR A 72 -2.27 -23.23 21.07
CA THR A 72 -3.69 -23.47 21.27
C THR A 72 -3.91 -24.32 22.52
N TRP A 73 -4.89 -23.95 23.34
CA TRP A 73 -5.35 -24.75 24.48
C TRP A 73 -6.85 -24.96 24.42
N LEU A 74 -7.36 -25.94 25.17
CA LEU A 74 -8.80 -26.18 25.29
C LEU A 74 -9.37 -25.30 26.41
N ASN A 75 -10.46 -24.59 26.13
CA ASN A 75 -11.20 -23.86 27.15
C ASN A 75 -12.14 -24.79 27.94
N ASP A 76 -12.81 -24.24 28.97
CA ASP A 76 -13.75 -24.96 29.82
C ASP A 76 -14.94 -25.58 29.06
N ALA A 77 -15.24 -25.06 27.86
CA ALA A 77 -16.26 -25.58 26.95
C ALA A 77 -15.72 -26.64 25.96
N GLY A 78 -14.45 -27.06 26.08
CA GLY A 78 -13.80 -28.02 25.18
C GLY A 78 -13.47 -27.46 23.79
N ILE A 79 -13.51 -26.14 23.61
CA ILE A 79 -13.22 -25.45 22.35
C ILE A 79 -11.78 -24.93 22.38
N CYS A 80 -11.05 -25.11 21.28
CA CYS A 80 -9.70 -24.59 21.15
C CYS A 80 -9.69 -23.05 21.15
N ASP A 81 -8.91 -22.45 22.06
CA ASP A 81 -8.64 -21.02 22.13
C ASP A 81 -7.13 -20.75 22.01
N ARG A 82 -6.76 -19.50 21.72
CA ARG A 82 -5.38 -19.01 21.64
C ARG A 82 -5.30 -17.54 22.03
N THR A 83 -4.13 -17.08 22.49
CA THR A 83 -3.90 -15.65 22.77
C THR A 83 -3.33 -14.98 21.53
N PHE A 84 -3.67 -13.70 21.36
CA PHE A 84 -3.12 -12.84 20.33
C PHE A 84 -2.31 -11.73 20.99
N THR A 85 -1.04 -11.64 20.60
CA THR A 85 -0.08 -10.65 21.10
C THR A 85 0.40 -9.75 19.96
N LEU A 86 0.68 -8.48 20.30
CA LEU A 86 1.23 -7.53 19.35
C LEU A 86 2.74 -7.44 19.53
N VAL A 87 3.50 -7.89 18.53
CA VAL A 87 4.98 -7.95 18.61
C VAL A 87 5.61 -6.57 18.45
N THR A 88 5.02 -5.73 17.59
CA THR A 88 5.59 -4.43 17.25
C THR A 88 4.50 -3.38 17.32
N LYS A 89 4.83 -2.21 17.91
CA LYS A 89 3.92 -1.06 17.93
C LYS A 89 3.55 -0.70 16.48
N PRO A 90 2.26 -0.45 16.18
CA PRO A 90 1.84 -0.14 14.83
C PRO A 90 2.49 1.15 14.37
N LYS A 91 3.09 1.15 13.17
CA LYS A 91 3.71 2.34 12.58
C LYS A 91 2.97 2.76 11.33
N VAL A 92 2.86 4.07 11.13
CA VAL A 92 2.38 4.63 9.86
C VAL A 92 3.46 4.40 8.81
N ILE A 93 3.12 3.68 7.74
CA ILE A 93 3.99 3.56 6.58
C ILE A 93 3.46 4.54 5.53
N THR A 94 4.25 5.58 5.27
CA THR A 94 4.01 6.43 4.13
C THR A 94 4.34 5.63 2.86
N PRO A 95 3.40 5.48 1.92
CA PRO A 95 3.70 4.83 0.66
C PRO A 95 4.85 5.59 0.00
N LYS A 96 5.96 4.89 -0.28
CA LYS A 96 7.01 5.47 -1.12
C LYS A 96 6.39 5.68 -2.50
N GLY A 97 6.37 6.92 -2.98
CA GLY A 97 5.91 7.23 -4.32
C GLY A 97 6.64 6.35 -5.34
N LYS A 98 5.94 5.89 -6.37
CA LYS A 98 6.61 5.20 -7.48
C LYS A 98 7.60 6.16 -8.12
N SER A 99 8.82 5.70 -8.41
CA SER A 99 9.74 6.45 -9.26
C SER A 99 9.03 6.80 -10.56
N ARG A 100 9.06 8.07 -10.96
CA ARG A 100 8.44 8.51 -12.21
C ARG A 100 9.12 7.77 -13.36
N LEU A 101 8.33 7.04 -14.15
CA LEU A 101 8.82 6.35 -15.33
C LEU A 101 8.86 7.34 -16.48
N PHE A 102 10.03 7.56 -17.04
CA PHE A 102 10.21 8.35 -18.26
C PHE A 102 10.56 7.42 -19.41
N SER A 103 10.02 7.68 -20.60
CA SER A 103 10.46 6.96 -21.79
C SER A 103 11.91 7.33 -22.13
N ARG A 104 12.65 6.41 -22.76
CA ARG A 104 14.01 6.71 -23.26
C ARG A 104 14.03 7.93 -24.17
N ARG A 105 12.98 8.10 -24.99
CA ARG A 105 12.81 9.26 -25.89
C ARG A 105 12.65 10.57 -25.13
N SER A 106 11.85 10.58 -24.06
CA SER A 106 11.66 11.75 -23.21
C SER A 106 12.95 12.17 -22.52
N MET A 107 13.75 11.20 -22.04
CA MET A 107 15.07 11.51 -21.48
C MET A 107 16.05 12.03 -22.52
N ALA A 108 16.04 11.45 -23.72
CA ALA A 108 16.87 11.92 -24.82
C ALA A 108 16.50 13.37 -25.18
N GLN A 109 15.21 13.69 -25.32
CA GLN A 109 14.75 15.05 -25.61
C GLN A 109 15.12 16.05 -24.51
N ALA A 110 15.09 15.63 -23.24
CA ALA A 110 15.48 16.44 -22.10
C ALA A 110 17.00 16.50 -21.86
N ALA A 111 17.81 15.84 -22.69
CA ALA A 111 19.26 15.86 -22.57
C ALA A 111 19.82 17.28 -22.75
N LYS A 112 20.86 17.58 -21.98
CA LYS A 112 21.53 18.89 -21.99
C LYS A 112 22.04 19.19 -23.42
N GLY A 113 21.67 20.36 -23.96
CA GLY A 113 22.06 20.78 -25.30
C GLY A 113 21.00 20.56 -26.39
N ASN A 114 20.04 19.64 -26.20
CA ASN A 114 19.01 19.39 -27.21
C ASN A 114 18.09 20.59 -27.45
N LYS A 115 17.78 21.35 -26.40
CA LYS A 115 17.03 22.61 -26.55
C LYS A 115 17.74 23.57 -27.51
N GLN A 116 19.06 23.71 -27.37
CA GLN A 116 19.86 24.61 -28.19
C GLN A 116 19.92 24.12 -29.64
N GLN A 117 20.12 22.81 -29.84
CA GLN A 117 20.09 22.20 -31.17
C GLN A 117 18.72 22.38 -31.86
N CYS A 118 17.62 22.21 -31.13
CA CYS A 118 16.28 22.45 -31.67
C CYS A 118 16.08 23.92 -32.08
N ILE A 119 16.58 24.87 -31.28
CA ILE A 119 16.53 26.31 -31.61
C ILE A 119 17.33 26.60 -32.88
N GLU A 120 18.55 26.05 -32.99
CA GLU A 120 19.42 26.24 -34.16
C GLU A 120 18.82 25.63 -35.43
N LYS A 121 18.26 24.41 -35.34
CA LYS A 121 17.54 23.78 -36.45
C LYS A 121 16.33 24.61 -36.89
N ALA A 122 15.55 25.12 -35.94
CA ALA A 122 14.41 25.99 -36.26
C ALA A 122 14.85 27.29 -36.95
N ALA A 123 15.92 27.94 -36.45
CA ALA A 123 16.48 29.14 -37.07
C ALA A 123 17.05 28.89 -38.47
N ARG A 124 17.62 27.71 -38.72
CA ARG A 124 18.08 27.28 -40.05
C ARG A 124 16.89 27.03 -40.99
N ARG A 125 15.85 26.32 -40.52
CA ARG A 125 14.62 26.08 -41.28
C ARG A 125 13.96 27.39 -41.70
N SER A 126 13.84 28.34 -40.78
CA SER A 126 13.31 29.68 -41.07
C SER A 126 14.07 30.40 -42.20
N ARG A 127 15.41 30.30 -42.22
CA ARG A 127 16.23 30.90 -43.27
C ARG A 127 16.02 30.25 -44.64
N LEU A 128 15.96 28.92 -44.68
CA LEU A 128 15.75 28.16 -45.92
C LEU A 128 14.35 28.40 -46.51
N ILE A 129 13.33 28.52 -45.66
CA ILE A 129 11.98 28.86 -46.09
C ILE A 129 11.96 30.26 -46.69
N ALA A 130 12.57 31.24 -46.01
CA ALA A 130 12.64 32.62 -46.49
C ALA A 130 13.37 32.74 -47.84
N SER A 131 14.37 31.88 -48.10
CA SER A 131 15.08 31.85 -49.38
C SER A 131 14.41 31.00 -50.46
N GLY A 132 13.27 30.36 -50.18
CA GLY A 132 12.60 29.45 -51.12
C GLY A 132 13.35 28.15 -51.41
N LEU A 133 14.32 27.76 -50.57
CA LEU A 133 15.19 26.59 -50.75
C LEU A 133 14.82 25.43 -49.83
N TYR A 134 13.70 25.54 -49.12
CA TYR A 134 13.26 24.54 -48.16
C TYR A 134 12.47 23.42 -48.85
N ILE A 135 12.88 22.17 -48.61
CA ILE A 135 12.23 20.96 -49.14
C ILE A 135 11.89 20.06 -47.95
N ASP A 136 10.61 19.73 -47.77
CA ASP A 136 10.12 18.94 -46.62
C ASP A 136 10.76 17.54 -46.54
N GLU A 137 11.06 16.92 -47.68
CA GLU A 137 11.62 15.57 -47.78
C GLU A 137 13.08 15.48 -47.28
N MET A 138 13.79 16.61 -47.21
CA MET A 138 15.19 16.68 -46.75
C MET A 138 15.32 16.92 -45.24
N GLU A 139 14.21 17.08 -44.51
CA GLU A 139 14.24 17.41 -43.08
C GLU A 139 14.83 16.28 -42.21
N ALA A 140 14.79 15.04 -42.68
CA ALA A 140 15.36 13.89 -41.97
C ALA A 140 16.91 13.86 -41.98
N VAL A 141 17.55 14.63 -42.88
CA VAL A 141 19.01 14.66 -43.10
C VAL A 141 19.66 15.89 -42.43
N LEU A 142 18.86 16.85 -41.95
CA LEU A 142 19.26 18.13 -41.34
C LEU A 142 19.23 18.10 -39.80
#